data_AF-A0A6G2S7N2-F1
#
_entry.id   AF-A0A6G2S7N2-F1
#
_cell.length_a   1.000
_cell.length_b   1.000
_cell.length_c   1.000
_cell.angle_alpha   90.00
_cell.angle_beta   90.00
_cell.angle_gamma   90.00
#
_symmetry.space_group_name_H-M   'P 1'
#
loop_
_entity.id
_entity.type
_entity.pdbx_description
1 polymer ?
#
loop_
_entity_poly.entity_id
_entity_poly.type
_entity_poly.pdbx_seq_one_letter_code
_entity_poly.pdbx_strand_id
1 'polypeptide(L)'
;MTAYLSQDELRRLLDAALECGLADPTVRPLLFDGIMRKYHATLPMLPAPMHQLHSDLARMNAVERLVDGSVPLEIWLRNAVAQTTEAEPLKVLQHALDEVARRAGGEPDVLADRPAPELKEQIVHRDDTVPIGFLRGGDLAGTAVARLKVPPYQDGAPLQPNGFPHAGTGWLIGPTLLMTNHHVVNARTGTGADRPLAAPEDLRLQARHTLARFGYDSESGYLDDTADSAAEVAEVAELAAADPELDYAVLRLSAPPDRPVLKLARRPLLVADGDCVAVNIIQHPGGRSKRVALRNNLVYEADEQDVRYFTDTRGGSSGSPVLTDDWRVVALHRGARRVENVLFQGRTTAFVNVGTQMTSVLRHLETHAPDVHAEITAAQGDGRG
;
A
#
# COMPACT_ATOMS: atom_id res chain seq x y z
N MET A 1 -19.42 -49.59 -6.03
CA MET A 1 -18.43 -49.67 -4.94
C MET A 1 -17.71 -48.35 -4.92
N THR A 2 -18.00 -47.53 -3.92
CA THR A 2 -17.47 -46.18 -3.77
C THR A 2 -16.05 -46.27 -3.20
N ALA A 3 -15.05 -46.00 -4.04
CA ALA A 3 -13.68 -45.84 -3.57
C ALA A 3 -13.51 -44.45 -2.94
N TYR A 4 -12.59 -44.32 -1.97
CA TYR A 4 -12.34 -43.05 -1.30
C TYR A 4 -11.56 -42.05 -2.16
N LEU A 5 -10.57 -42.52 -2.91
CA LEU A 5 -9.74 -41.72 -3.82
C LEU A 5 -10.01 -42.13 -5.26
N SER A 6 -10.03 -41.15 -6.16
CA SER A 6 -10.01 -41.38 -7.61
C SER A 6 -8.71 -42.07 -8.05
N GLN A 7 -8.69 -42.61 -9.28
CA GLN A 7 -7.49 -43.24 -9.83
C GLN A 7 -6.29 -42.28 -9.91
N ASP A 8 -6.54 -41.00 -10.24
CA ASP A 8 -5.49 -39.98 -10.32
C ASP A 8 -4.96 -39.57 -8.95
N GLU A 9 -5.83 -39.49 -7.93
CA GLU A 9 -5.43 -39.26 -6.54
C GLU A 9 -4.63 -40.43 -5.98
N LEU A 10 -5.07 -41.67 -6.25
CA LEU A 10 -4.38 -42.88 -5.82
C LEU A 10 -2.98 -42.98 -6.45
N ARG A 11 -2.84 -42.56 -7.72
CA ARG A 11 -1.54 -42.53 -8.41
C ARG A 11 -0.60 -41.50 -7.80
N ARG A 12 -1.09 -40.27 -7.53
CA ARG A 12 -0.30 -39.23 -6.85
C ARG A 12 0.15 -39.66 -5.46
N LEU A 13 -0.76 -40.31 -4.71
CA LEU A 13 -0.46 -40.88 -3.40
C LEU A 13 0.61 -41.96 -3.49
N LEU A 14 0.51 -42.85 -4.49
CA LEU A 14 1.52 -43.87 -4.73
C LEU A 14 2.88 -43.24 -5.01
N ASP A 15 2.96 -42.28 -5.93
CA ASP A 15 4.22 -41.60 -6.28
C ASP A 15 4.87 -40.95 -5.05
N ALA A 16 4.08 -40.22 -4.23
CA ALA A 16 4.56 -39.60 -2.99
C ALA A 16 5.03 -40.64 -1.95
N ALA A 17 4.30 -41.73 -1.78
CA ALA A 17 4.69 -42.79 -0.85
C ALA A 17 6.00 -43.49 -1.26
N LEU A 18 6.26 -43.56 -2.57
CA LEU A 18 7.50 -44.13 -3.11
C LEU A 18 8.69 -43.20 -2.94
N GLU A 19 8.50 -41.90 -3.15
CA GLU A 19 9.53 -40.88 -2.92
C GLU A 19 10.03 -40.89 -1.46
N CYS A 20 9.14 -41.20 -0.51
CA CYS A 20 9.47 -41.31 0.91
C CYS A 20 9.85 -42.72 1.38
N GLY A 21 10.07 -43.66 0.46
CA GLY A 21 10.51 -45.01 0.82
C GLY A 21 9.48 -45.86 1.56
N LEU A 22 8.19 -45.51 1.54
CA LEU A 22 7.13 -46.25 2.24
C LEU A 22 6.82 -47.62 1.60
N ALA A 23 7.39 -47.91 0.43
CA ALA A 23 7.37 -49.25 -0.15
C ALA A 23 8.35 -50.23 0.53
N ASP A 24 9.24 -49.77 1.42
CA ASP A 24 10.16 -50.66 2.13
C ASP A 24 9.38 -51.72 2.93
N PRO A 25 9.64 -53.03 2.73
CA PRO A 25 8.97 -54.09 3.46
C PRO A 25 9.07 -53.99 4.99
N THR A 26 10.11 -53.34 5.51
CA THR A 26 10.32 -53.11 6.96
C THR A 26 9.40 -52.03 7.53
N VAL A 27 8.92 -51.11 6.70
CA VAL A 27 8.00 -50.03 7.09
C VAL A 27 6.54 -50.50 7.04
N ARG A 28 6.23 -51.50 6.20
CA ARG A 28 4.87 -52.05 6.04
C ARG A 28 4.18 -52.41 7.38
N PRO A 29 4.81 -53.07 8.36
CA PRO A 29 4.17 -53.31 9.67
C PRO A 29 3.76 -52.04 10.41
N LEU A 30 4.53 -50.96 10.29
CA LEU A 30 4.24 -49.66 10.91
C LEU A 30 3.04 -48.99 10.25
N LEU A 31 2.94 -49.07 8.92
CA LEU A 31 1.83 -48.49 8.17
C LEU A 31 0.50 -49.20 8.47
N PHE A 32 0.55 -50.50 8.78
CA PHE A 32 -0.62 -51.29 9.15
C PHE A 32 -0.92 -51.30 10.65
N ASP A 33 -0.18 -50.55 11.47
CA ASP A 33 -0.46 -50.49 12.91
C ASP A 33 -1.84 -49.89 13.18
N GLY A 34 -2.59 -50.54 14.07
CA GLY A 34 -4.00 -50.20 14.33
C GLY A 34 -5.01 -50.71 13.30
N ILE A 35 -4.61 -51.29 12.16
CA ILE A 35 -5.53 -51.92 11.21
C ILE A 35 -5.90 -53.34 11.68
N MET A 36 -7.19 -53.69 11.60
CA MET A 36 -7.68 -55.01 12.03
C MET A 36 -6.87 -56.16 11.40
N ARG A 37 -6.23 -56.99 12.25
CA ARG A 37 -5.38 -58.11 11.80
C ARG A 37 -6.06 -59.06 10.83
N LYS A 38 -7.35 -59.34 11.03
CA LYS A 38 -8.14 -60.21 10.14
C LYS A 38 -8.24 -59.63 8.73
N TYR A 39 -8.41 -58.31 8.59
CA TYR A 39 -8.42 -57.65 7.29
C TYR A 39 -7.02 -57.65 6.65
N HIS A 40 -5.98 -57.29 7.40
CA HIS A 40 -4.61 -57.30 6.90
C HIS A 40 -4.22 -58.69 6.35
N ALA A 41 -4.64 -59.79 7.01
CA ALA A 41 -4.39 -61.16 6.55
C ALA A 41 -5.09 -61.53 5.22
N THR A 42 -6.08 -60.75 4.75
CA THR A 42 -6.74 -60.97 3.45
C THR A 42 -6.02 -60.32 2.28
N LEU A 43 -5.07 -59.42 2.54
CA LEU A 43 -4.33 -58.73 1.49
C LEU A 43 -3.31 -59.68 0.84
N PRO A 44 -3.15 -59.62 -0.49
CA PRO A 44 -2.19 -60.47 -1.19
C PRO A 44 -0.76 -60.07 -0.79
N MET A 45 0.11 -61.07 -0.70
CA MET A 45 1.55 -60.88 -0.58
C MET A 45 2.19 -60.97 -1.97
N LEU A 46 2.78 -59.87 -2.41
CA LEU A 46 3.44 -59.72 -3.70
C LEU A 46 4.96 -59.57 -3.50
N PRO A 47 5.79 -60.17 -4.35
CA PRO A 47 7.25 -60.19 -4.15
C PRO A 47 7.92 -58.83 -4.44
N ALA A 48 7.27 -57.97 -5.24
CA ALA A 48 7.82 -56.67 -5.63
C ALA A 48 7.26 -55.56 -4.70
N PRO A 49 8.12 -54.83 -3.96
CA PRO A 49 7.67 -53.83 -2.98
C PRO A 49 6.74 -52.74 -3.54
N MET A 50 7.05 -52.23 -4.73
CA MET A 50 6.22 -51.31 -5.49
C MET A 50 4.81 -51.87 -5.76
N HIS A 51 4.73 -53.10 -6.25
CA HIS A 51 3.45 -53.75 -6.56
C HIS A 51 2.68 -54.08 -5.28
N GLN A 52 3.38 -54.41 -4.19
CA GLN A 52 2.78 -54.61 -2.87
C GLN A 52 2.10 -53.33 -2.38
N LEU A 53 2.82 -52.19 -2.38
CA LEU A 53 2.29 -50.91 -1.95
C LEU A 53 1.06 -50.49 -2.78
N HIS A 54 1.16 -50.58 -4.11
CA HIS A 54 0.04 -50.29 -4.99
C HIS A 54 -1.17 -51.19 -4.72
N SER A 55 -0.94 -52.50 -4.54
CA SER A 55 -2.01 -53.46 -4.21
C SER A 55 -2.66 -53.15 -2.86
N ASP A 56 -1.87 -52.85 -1.84
CA ASP A 56 -2.37 -52.50 -0.50
C ASP A 56 -3.25 -51.24 -0.57
N LEU A 57 -2.75 -50.16 -1.18
CA LEU A 57 -3.49 -48.90 -1.34
C LEU A 57 -4.78 -49.10 -2.14
N ALA A 58 -4.74 -49.82 -3.25
CA ALA A 58 -5.93 -50.09 -4.07
C ALA A 58 -6.99 -50.91 -3.30
N ARG A 59 -6.56 -51.90 -2.51
CA ARG A 59 -7.46 -52.73 -1.70
C ARG A 59 -8.08 -51.96 -0.54
N MET A 60 -7.30 -51.12 0.14
CA MET A 60 -7.81 -50.27 1.22
C MET A 60 -8.74 -49.17 0.70
N ASN A 61 -8.42 -48.59 -0.45
CA ASN A 61 -9.25 -47.56 -1.09
C ASN A 61 -10.65 -48.07 -1.50
N ALA A 62 -10.79 -49.37 -1.75
CA ALA A 62 -12.05 -50.01 -2.10
C ALA A 62 -12.88 -50.46 -0.87
N VAL A 63 -12.37 -50.27 0.35
CA VAL A 63 -13.04 -50.68 1.59
C VAL A 63 -13.60 -49.46 2.28
N GLU A 64 -14.93 -49.33 2.27
CA GLU A 64 -15.63 -48.25 2.97
C GLU A 64 -15.37 -48.32 4.48
N ARG A 65 -15.68 -49.44 5.13
CA ARG A 65 -15.47 -49.62 6.56
C ARG A 65 -15.31 -51.11 6.91
N LEU A 66 -14.47 -51.39 7.90
CA LEU A 66 -14.35 -52.72 8.48
C LEU A 66 -15.47 -52.98 9.50
N VAL A 67 -15.63 -54.24 9.90
CA VAL A 67 -16.69 -54.67 10.83
C VAL A 67 -16.57 -54.06 12.23
N ASP A 68 -15.40 -53.54 12.61
CA ASP A 68 -15.17 -52.82 13.86
C ASP A 68 -15.40 -51.30 13.74
N GLY A 69 -15.81 -50.83 12.56
CA GLY A 69 -16.06 -49.43 12.30
C GLY A 69 -14.86 -48.65 11.77
N SER A 70 -13.66 -49.24 11.71
CA SER A 70 -12.44 -48.57 11.25
C SER A 70 -12.35 -48.45 9.71
N VAL A 71 -11.63 -47.44 9.23
CA VAL A 71 -11.32 -47.25 7.81
C VAL A 71 -9.84 -47.53 7.57
N PRO A 72 -9.48 -48.61 6.85
CA PRO A 72 -8.11 -49.09 6.78
C PRO A 72 -7.20 -48.10 6.03
N LEU A 73 -7.71 -47.45 4.98
CA LEU A 73 -6.94 -46.43 4.25
C LEU A 73 -6.65 -45.20 5.11
N GLU A 74 -7.59 -44.78 5.96
CA GLU A 74 -7.41 -43.63 6.86
C GLU A 74 -6.30 -43.89 7.89
N ILE A 75 -6.33 -45.08 8.51
CA ILE A 75 -5.31 -45.49 9.48
C ILE A 75 -3.94 -45.58 8.81
N TRP A 76 -3.89 -46.19 7.62
CA TRP A 76 -2.65 -46.31 6.85
C TRP A 76 -2.05 -44.94 6.52
N LEU A 77 -2.87 -43.98 6.07
CA LEU A 77 -2.43 -42.63 5.72
C LEU A 77 -1.93 -41.84 6.94
N ARG A 78 -2.60 -41.99 8.08
CA ARG A 78 -2.17 -41.40 9.35
C ARG A 78 -0.79 -41.92 9.77
N ASN A 79 -0.57 -43.22 9.63
CA ASN A 79 0.72 -43.84 9.92
C ASN A 79 1.78 -43.39 8.91
N ALA A 80 1.44 -43.30 7.62
CA ALA A 80 2.33 -42.82 6.57
C ALA A 80 2.80 -41.38 6.80
N VAL A 81 1.89 -40.46 7.15
CA VAL A 81 2.20 -39.08 7.55
C VAL A 81 3.22 -39.05 8.70
N ALA A 82 3.07 -39.94 9.69
CA ALA A 82 4.01 -40.03 10.81
C ALA A 82 5.39 -40.60 10.45
N GLN A 83 5.50 -41.30 9.31
CA GLN A 83 6.76 -41.85 8.79
C GLN A 83 7.44 -40.94 7.75
N THR A 84 6.82 -39.82 7.37
CA THR A 84 7.31 -38.94 6.31
C THR A 84 7.83 -37.62 6.87
N THR A 85 9.02 -37.21 6.43
CA THR A 85 9.64 -35.93 6.86
C THR A 85 9.77 -34.93 5.71
N GLU A 86 9.69 -35.41 4.47
CA GLU A 86 9.82 -34.64 3.24
C GLU A 86 8.57 -33.79 3.00
N ALA A 87 8.74 -32.47 2.87
CA ALA A 87 7.64 -31.52 2.87
C ALA A 87 6.63 -31.70 1.71
N GLU A 88 7.07 -32.07 0.51
CA GLU A 88 6.18 -32.22 -0.65
C GLU A 88 5.35 -33.52 -0.59
N PRO A 89 5.95 -34.71 -0.40
CA PRO A 89 5.17 -35.93 -0.17
C PRO A 89 4.26 -35.86 1.06
N LEU A 90 4.70 -35.20 2.13
CA LEU A 90 3.89 -35.00 3.34
C LEU A 90 2.58 -34.27 3.03
N LYS A 91 2.62 -33.24 2.18
CA LYS A 91 1.41 -32.52 1.73
C LYS A 91 0.45 -33.44 0.97
N VAL A 92 0.98 -34.29 0.09
CA VAL A 92 0.17 -35.23 -0.70
C VAL A 92 -0.49 -36.28 0.20
N LEU A 93 0.28 -36.83 1.16
CA LEU A 93 -0.22 -37.80 2.14
C LEU A 93 -1.27 -37.20 3.08
N GLN A 94 -1.02 -35.98 3.57
CA GLN A 94 -1.97 -35.26 4.42
C GLN A 94 -3.26 -34.94 3.67
N HIS A 95 -3.17 -34.47 2.43
CA HIS A 95 -4.34 -34.21 1.60
C HIS A 95 -5.18 -35.47 1.35
N ALA A 96 -4.54 -36.60 1.05
CA ALA A 96 -5.23 -37.88 0.90
C ALA A 96 -5.88 -38.35 2.23
N LEU A 97 -5.21 -38.14 3.37
CA LEU A 97 -5.75 -38.47 4.70
C LEU A 97 -7.03 -37.68 4.98
N ASP A 98 -6.98 -36.37 4.74
CA ASP A 98 -8.12 -35.47 4.96
C ASP A 98 -9.31 -35.87 4.07
N GLU A 99 -9.06 -36.21 2.81
CA GLU A 99 -10.09 -36.66 1.86
C GLU A 99 -10.78 -37.96 2.33
N VAL A 100 -9.98 -38.94 2.74
CA VAL A 100 -10.48 -40.24 3.20
C VAL A 100 -11.23 -40.09 4.51
N ALA A 101 -10.70 -39.33 5.48
CA ALA A 101 -11.35 -39.07 6.77
C ALA A 101 -12.70 -38.36 6.59
N ARG A 102 -12.77 -37.36 5.70
CA ARG A 102 -14.02 -36.64 5.38
C ARG A 102 -15.09 -37.57 4.81
N ARG A 103 -14.74 -38.38 3.79
CA ARG A 103 -15.67 -39.33 3.18
C ARG A 103 -16.06 -40.45 4.15
N ALA A 104 -15.13 -40.90 4.99
CA ALA A 104 -15.37 -41.91 6.01
C ALA A 104 -16.23 -41.41 7.16
N GLY A 105 -16.20 -40.13 7.52
CA GLY A 105 -17.02 -39.57 8.60
C GLY A 105 -18.53 -39.59 8.32
N GLY A 106 -18.95 -39.95 7.09
CA GLY A 106 -20.32 -39.72 6.65
C GLY A 106 -20.69 -38.23 6.68
N GLU A 107 -19.68 -37.37 6.74
CA GLU A 107 -19.86 -35.94 6.62
C GLU A 107 -20.46 -35.71 5.23
N PRO A 108 -21.66 -35.11 5.12
CA PRO A 108 -22.20 -34.75 3.82
C PRO A 108 -21.12 -33.92 3.13
N ASP A 109 -20.90 -34.16 1.83
CA ASP A 109 -19.93 -33.46 1.00
C ASP A 109 -19.81 -32.03 1.51
N VAL A 110 -18.78 -31.81 2.34
CA VAL A 110 -18.53 -30.49 2.87
C VAL A 110 -17.94 -29.87 1.64
N LEU A 111 -18.83 -29.28 0.83
CA LEU A 111 -18.55 -28.02 0.16
C LEU A 111 -17.40 -27.43 0.95
N ALA A 112 -16.19 -27.40 0.37
CA ALA A 112 -15.09 -26.60 0.87
C ALA A 112 -15.41 -25.09 0.75
N ASP A 113 -16.68 -24.77 0.98
CA ASP A 113 -17.54 -23.74 0.42
C ASP A 113 -18.86 -23.66 1.23
N ARG A 114 -18.93 -24.23 2.44
CA ARG A 114 -19.79 -23.58 3.43
C ARG A 114 -18.95 -22.44 3.98
N PRO A 115 -19.15 -21.19 3.50
CA PRO A 115 -18.53 -20.06 4.18
C PRO A 115 -18.83 -20.20 5.66
N ALA A 116 -17.85 -19.86 6.50
CA ALA A 116 -18.11 -19.62 7.91
C ALA A 116 -19.45 -18.85 8.00
N PRO A 117 -20.37 -19.24 8.91
CA PRO A 117 -21.68 -18.63 8.96
C PRO A 117 -21.52 -17.11 8.89
N GLU A 118 -22.22 -16.48 7.95
CA GLU A 118 -22.04 -15.07 7.65
C GLU A 118 -22.14 -14.26 8.94
N LEU A 119 -20.99 -13.75 9.38
CA LEU A 119 -20.93 -12.80 10.48
C LEU A 119 -21.35 -11.46 9.88
N LYS A 120 -22.55 -10.99 10.25
CA LYS A 120 -23.19 -9.82 9.64
C LYS A 120 -22.26 -8.61 9.57
N GLU A 121 -21.65 -8.27 10.69
CA GLU A 121 -20.82 -7.08 10.85
C GLU A 121 -19.61 -7.46 11.70
N GLN A 122 -18.41 -7.27 11.16
CA GLN A 122 -17.17 -7.51 11.89
C GLN A 122 -16.13 -6.47 11.49
N ILE A 123 -15.41 -5.98 12.50
CA ILE A 123 -14.23 -5.17 12.30
C ILE A 123 -13.07 -6.08 11.86
N VAL A 124 -12.51 -5.85 10.67
CA VAL A 124 -11.34 -6.58 10.18
C VAL A 124 -10.08 -5.89 10.70
N HIS A 125 -9.50 -6.45 11.76
CA HIS A 125 -8.37 -5.90 12.53
C HIS A 125 -8.64 -4.59 13.26
N ARG A 126 -9.16 -3.55 12.58
CA ARG A 126 -9.49 -2.24 13.14
C ARG A 126 -10.64 -1.57 12.36
N ASP A 127 -11.38 -0.69 13.02
CA ASP A 127 -12.40 0.12 12.35
C ASP A 127 -11.70 1.25 11.59
N ASP A 128 -11.68 1.16 10.26
CA ASP A 128 -11.15 2.18 9.35
C ASP A 128 -12.29 2.99 8.69
N THR A 129 -13.51 2.89 9.22
CA THR A 129 -14.62 3.71 8.75
C THR A 129 -14.45 5.17 9.18
N VAL A 130 -14.96 6.07 8.36
CA VAL A 130 -15.02 7.51 8.69
C VAL A 130 -16.42 8.06 8.47
N PRO A 131 -16.80 9.12 9.22
CA PRO A 131 -18.06 9.80 8.99
C PRO A 131 -18.16 10.28 7.55
N ILE A 132 -19.36 10.28 6.97
CA ILE A 132 -19.59 10.79 5.60
C ILE A 132 -19.10 12.24 5.39
N GLY A 133 -19.07 13.03 6.47
CA GLY A 133 -18.52 14.39 6.47
C GLY A 133 -17.02 14.45 6.11
N PHE A 134 -16.29 13.35 6.24
CA PHE A 134 -14.90 13.22 5.80
C PHE A 134 -14.74 13.61 4.33
N LEU A 135 -15.63 13.14 3.45
CA LEU A 135 -15.57 13.46 2.02
C LEU A 135 -15.82 14.95 1.75
N ARG A 136 -16.76 15.56 2.48
CA ARG A 136 -17.02 17.01 2.39
C ARG A 136 -15.81 17.81 2.85
N GLY A 137 -15.13 17.37 3.91
CA GLY A 137 -13.88 17.99 4.36
C GLY A 137 -12.78 17.90 3.30
N GLY A 138 -12.67 16.77 2.62
CA GLY A 138 -11.68 16.56 1.55
C GLY A 138 -11.93 17.42 0.32
N ASP A 139 -13.20 17.54 -0.08
CA ASP A 139 -13.61 18.45 -1.16
C ASP A 139 -13.24 19.91 -0.83
N LEU A 140 -13.63 20.38 0.37
CA LEU A 140 -13.27 21.73 0.85
C LEU A 140 -11.76 21.95 0.92
N ALA A 141 -10.99 21.00 1.47
CA ALA A 141 -9.54 21.08 1.50
C ALA A 141 -8.94 21.13 0.08
N GLY A 142 -9.50 20.35 -0.85
CA GLY A 142 -9.07 20.33 -2.24
C GLY A 142 -9.26 21.65 -2.99
N THR A 143 -10.19 22.51 -2.55
CA THR A 143 -10.36 23.84 -3.15
C THR A 143 -9.14 24.73 -2.97
N ALA A 144 -8.35 24.51 -1.91
CA ALA A 144 -7.15 25.26 -1.56
C ALA A 144 -5.87 24.71 -2.20
N VAL A 145 -5.96 23.61 -2.96
CA VAL A 145 -4.84 22.94 -3.64
C VAL A 145 -4.83 23.32 -5.12
N ALA A 146 -3.69 23.79 -5.59
CA ALA A 146 -3.44 24.23 -6.94
C ALA A 146 -2.42 23.33 -7.66
N ARG A 147 -2.58 23.24 -8.98
CA ARG A 147 -1.53 22.79 -9.88
C ARG A 147 -0.59 23.94 -10.15
N LEU A 148 0.71 23.70 -9.99
CA LEU A 148 1.74 24.66 -10.34
C LEU A 148 2.37 24.33 -11.69
N LYS A 149 2.60 25.35 -12.50
CA LYS A 149 3.50 25.31 -13.67
C LYS A 149 4.60 26.34 -13.49
N VAL A 150 5.84 25.86 -13.41
CA VAL A 150 7.03 26.68 -13.16
C VAL A 150 7.90 26.73 -14.42
N PRO A 151 7.91 27.84 -15.17
CA PRO A 151 8.78 27.98 -16.32
C PRO A 151 10.24 28.13 -15.88
N PRO A 152 11.19 27.38 -16.47
CA PRO A 152 12.60 27.46 -16.08
C PRO A 152 13.29 28.72 -16.65
N TYR A 153 14.12 29.38 -15.83
CA TYR A 153 14.97 30.52 -16.21
C TYR A 153 16.44 30.17 -16.04
N GLN A 154 17.31 30.75 -16.85
CA GLN A 154 18.76 30.67 -16.71
C GLN A 154 19.39 31.99 -17.13
N ASP A 155 20.29 32.52 -16.29
CA ASP A 155 21.00 33.76 -16.53
C ASP A 155 20.04 34.94 -16.82
N GLY A 156 18.89 34.95 -16.13
CA GLY A 156 17.86 35.99 -16.26
C GLY A 156 16.90 35.83 -17.45
N ALA A 157 17.06 34.79 -18.27
CA ALA A 157 16.23 34.55 -19.45
C ALA A 157 15.45 33.24 -19.35
N PRO A 158 14.22 33.15 -19.90
CA PRO A 158 13.48 31.89 -19.94
C PRO A 158 14.20 30.88 -20.84
N LEU A 159 14.29 29.62 -20.41
CA LEU A 159 14.94 28.53 -21.18
C LEU A 159 14.12 28.05 -22.40
N GLN A 160 13.22 28.88 -22.93
CA GLN A 160 12.40 28.57 -24.11
C GLN A 160 13.25 28.56 -25.41
N PRO A 161 12.91 27.73 -26.42
CA PRO A 161 11.78 26.79 -26.47
C PRO A 161 12.06 25.43 -25.79
N ASN A 162 13.27 25.21 -25.29
CA ASN A 162 13.74 23.89 -24.83
C ASN A 162 13.36 23.56 -23.37
N GLY A 163 13.01 24.58 -22.58
CA GLY A 163 12.63 24.48 -21.18
C GLY A 163 11.13 24.35 -21.02
N PHE A 164 10.64 23.11 -20.93
CA PHE A 164 9.24 22.87 -20.56
C PHE A 164 8.99 23.25 -19.10
N PRO A 165 7.84 23.87 -18.78
CA PRO A 165 7.49 24.17 -17.40
C PRO A 165 7.47 22.91 -16.53
N HIS A 166 8.07 23.00 -15.35
CA HIS A 166 7.97 21.96 -14.34
C HIS A 166 6.59 21.99 -13.70
N ALA A 167 5.98 20.81 -13.57
CA ALA A 167 4.71 20.66 -12.88
C ALA A 167 4.92 20.29 -11.41
N GLY A 168 4.10 20.84 -10.55
CA GLY A 168 4.05 20.51 -9.14
C GLY A 168 2.67 20.75 -8.55
N THR A 169 2.56 20.53 -7.24
CA THR A 169 1.38 20.85 -6.45
C THR A 169 1.74 21.95 -5.45
N GLY A 170 0.80 22.84 -5.19
CA GLY A 170 0.93 23.83 -4.13
C GLY A 170 -0.41 24.08 -3.46
N TRP A 171 -0.41 24.72 -2.30
CA TRP A 171 -1.62 24.90 -1.50
C TRP A 171 -1.59 26.14 -0.62
N LEU A 172 -2.75 26.71 -0.34
CA LEU A 172 -2.87 27.93 0.47
C LEU A 172 -2.57 27.64 1.94
N ILE A 173 -1.50 28.27 2.46
CA ILE A 173 -1.08 28.26 3.88
C ILE A 173 -1.40 29.60 4.58
N GLY A 174 -1.75 30.62 3.79
CA GLY A 174 -2.30 31.91 4.21
C GLY A 174 -3.11 32.57 3.09
N PRO A 175 -3.77 33.72 3.32
CA PRO A 175 -4.66 34.35 2.34
C PRO A 175 -4.00 34.61 0.98
N THR A 176 -2.72 35.00 0.98
CA THR A 176 -1.91 35.20 -0.23
C THR A 176 -0.65 34.33 -0.23
N LEU A 177 -0.54 33.35 0.66
CA LEU A 177 0.67 32.53 0.81
C LEU A 177 0.37 31.11 0.34
N LEU A 178 1.14 30.67 -0.65
CA LEU A 178 1.05 29.33 -1.23
C LEU A 178 2.33 28.56 -0.91
N MET A 179 2.17 27.37 -0.33
CA MET A 179 3.25 26.44 0.00
C MET A 179 3.46 25.44 -1.15
N THR A 180 4.72 25.14 -1.45
CA THR A 180 5.14 24.05 -2.35
C THR A 180 6.57 23.62 -2.00
N ASN A 181 7.18 22.70 -2.76
CA ASN A 181 8.58 22.37 -2.55
C ASN A 181 9.53 23.39 -3.21
N HIS A 182 10.68 23.60 -2.58
CA HIS A 182 11.78 24.35 -3.21
C HIS A 182 12.14 23.73 -4.57
N HIS A 183 12.24 22.41 -4.64
CA HIS A 183 12.66 21.75 -5.86
C HIS A 183 11.66 21.85 -7.02
N VAL A 184 10.38 22.15 -6.75
CA VAL A 184 9.37 22.45 -7.77
C VAL A 184 9.69 23.80 -8.40
N VAL A 185 9.95 24.81 -7.56
CA VAL A 185 10.32 26.17 -7.98
C VAL A 185 11.71 26.20 -8.63
N ASN A 186 12.62 25.32 -8.20
CA ASN A 186 13.97 25.18 -8.76
C ASN A 186 13.97 24.86 -10.27
N ALA A 187 12.92 24.18 -10.77
CA ALA A 187 12.70 23.92 -12.20
C ALA A 187 13.95 23.42 -12.95
N ARG A 188 14.68 22.48 -12.33
CA ARG A 188 15.83 21.78 -12.93
C ARG A 188 15.58 20.29 -13.00
N THR A 189 16.01 19.68 -14.10
CA THR A 189 16.03 18.22 -14.28
C THR A 189 17.11 17.58 -13.40
N GLY A 190 16.84 16.37 -12.90
CA GLY A 190 17.73 15.62 -12.00
C GLY A 190 16.97 15.07 -10.80
N THR A 191 17.60 14.21 -10.01
CA THR A 191 17.00 13.59 -8.82
C THR A 191 17.98 13.61 -7.66
N GLY A 192 17.47 13.79 -6.43
CA GLY A 192 18.30 13.75 -5.23
C GLY A 192 19.37 14.84 -5.19
N ALA A 193 20.52 14.50 -4.61
CA ALA A 193 21.65 15.41 -4.38
C ALA A 193 22.30 15.93 -5.68
N ASP A 194 22.14 15.22 -6.80
CA ASP A 194 22.75 15.59 -8.08
C ASP A 194 21.91 16.61 -8.87
N ARG A 195 20.73 17.01 -8.36
CA ARG A 195 19.91 18.03 -9.03
C ARG A 195 20.60 19.40 -8.89
N PRO A 196 20.93 20.08 -9.99
CA PRO A 196 21.54 21.40 -9.92
C PRO A 196 20.55 22.42 -9.33
N LEU A 197 21.09 23.40 -8.62
CA LEU A 197 20.33 24.53 -8.08
C LEU A 197 20.32 25.68 -9.09
N ALA A 198 19.16 26.30 -9.27
CA ALA A 198 19.05 27.56 -10.00
C ALA A 198 19.78 28.67 -9.23
N ALA A 199 20.36 29.63 -9.96
CA ALA A 199 20.92 30.82 -9.33
C ALA A 199 19.79 31.57 -8.58
N PRO A 200 20.09 32.30 -7.50
CA PRO A 200 19.06 32.97 -6.70
C PRO A 200 18.13 33.90 -7.51
N GLU A 201 18.65 34.61 -8.50
CA GLU A 201 17.82 35.47 -9.37
C GLU A 201 16.93 34.66 -10.32
N ASP A 202 17.44 33.55 -10.87
CA ASP A 202 16.64 32.65 -11.70
C ASP A 202 15.53 31.98 -10.87
N LEU A 203 15.83 31.58 -9.63
CA LEU A 203 14.83 31.01 -8.72
C LEU A 203 13.70 32.02 -8.44
N ARG A 204 14.02 33.30 -8.24
CA ARG A 204 13.02 34.37 -8.08
C ARG A 204 12.20 34.60 -9.34
N LEU A 205 12.81 34.55 -10.52
CA LEU A 205 12.09 34.65 -11.79
C LEU A 205 11.16 33.45 -12.01
N GLN A 206 11.64 32.24 -11.75
CA GLN A 206 10.86 31.00 -11.79
C GLN A 206 9.64 31.08 -10.85
N ALA A 207 9.83 31.58 -9.63
CA ALA A 207 8.75 31.83 -8.69
C ALA A 207 7.73 32.84 -9.22
N ARG A 208 8.18 34.04 -9.63
CA ARG A 208 7.30 35.12 -10.16
C ARG A 208 6.50 34.69 -11.39
N HIS A 209 7.07 33.85 -12.23
CA HIS A 209 6.40 33.34 -13.43
C HIS A 209 5.71 31.99 -13.23
N THR A 210 5.61 31.52 -11.99
CA THR A 210 4.81 30.34 -11.65
C THR A 210 3.32 30.67 -11.82
N LEU A 211 2.60 29.78 -12.49
CA LEU A 211 1.14 29.84 -12.59
C LEU A 211 0.53 28.85 -11.61
N ALA A 212 -0.27 29.34 -10.66
CA ALA A 212 -1.01 28.52 -9.71
C ALA A 212 -2.46 28.37 -10.17
N ARG A 213 -2.84 27.17 -10.63
CA ARG A 213 -4.18 26.90 -11.12
C ARG A 213 -5.00 26.11 -10.10
N PHE A 214 -6.04 26.74 -9.56
CA PHE A 214 -7.03 26.11 -8.69
C PHE A 214 -8.20 25.53 -9.48
N GLY A 215 -8.94 24.59 -8.90
CA GLY A 215 -10.16 24.01 -9.51
C GLY A 215 -9.92 23.13 -10.73
N TYR A 216 -8.68 22.68 -10.97
CA TYR A 216 -8.36 21.77 -12.07
C TYR A 216 -8.70 20.32 -11.71
N ASP A 217 -9.99 20.01 -11.69
CA ASP A 217 -10.54 18.81 -11.04
C ASP A 217 -10.90 17.70 -12.03
N SER A 218 -11.08 18.05 -13.31
CA SER A 218 -11.36 17.08 -14.36
C SER A 218 -10.53 17.34 -15.60
N GLU A 219 -10.14 16.29 -16.29
CA GLU A 219 -9.65 16.42 -17.66
C GLU A 219 -10.87 16.33 -18.57
N SER A 220 -11.40 17.48 -19.02
CA SER A 220 -12.23 17.45 -20.23
C SER A 220 -11.34 16.87 -21.34
N GLY A 221 -11.80 15.83 -22.04
CA GLY A 221 -11.00 14.99 -22.97
C GLY A 221 -10.38 15.67 -24.20
N TYR A 222 -10.17 16.98 -24.16
CA TYR A 222 -9.40 17.73 -25.15
C TYR A 222 -8.07 18.16 -24.52
N LEU A 223 -7.00 18.03 -25.30
CA LEU A 223 -5.60 18.39 -25.00
C LEU A 223 -5.40 19.89 -24.68
N ASP A 224 -6.47 20.64 -24.47
CA ASP A 224 -6.45 22.05 -24.24
C ASP A 224 -6.57 22.34 -22.74
N ASP A 225 -5.44 22.75 -22.17
CA ASP A 225 -5.33 23.20 -20.78
C ASP A 225 -6.22 24.44 -20.52
N THR A 226 -6.86 25.06 -21.51
CA THR A 226 -7.76 26.21 -21.34
C THR A 226 -9.24 25.86 -21.21
N ALA A 227 -9.64 24.59 -21.39
CA ALA A 227 -11.06 24.21 -21.51
C ALA A 227 -11.84 24.11 -20.18
N ASP A 228 -11.16 24.04 -19.03
CA ASP A 228 -11.83 23.98 -17.72
C ASP A 228 -12.17 25.41 -17.24
N SER A 229 -13.33 25.90 -17.64
CA SER A 229 -13.83 27.26 -17.36
C SER A 229 -14.02 27.61 -15.87
N ALA A 230 -14.00 26.60 -14.99
CA ALA A 230 -14.07 26.79 -13.53
C ALA A 230 -12.70 27.00 -12.88
N ALA A 231 -11.61 26.74 -13.61
CA ALA A 231 -10.28 26.79 -13.05
C ALA A 231 -9.72 28.22 -13.04
N GLU A 232 -9.38 28.70 -11.86
CA GLU A 232 -8.83 30.02 -11.60
C GLU A 232 -7.30 29.96 -11.64
N VAL A 233 -6.67 30.86 -12.40
CA VAL A 233 -5.21 31.01 -12.41
C VAL A 233 -4.83 32.21 -11.56
N ALA A 234 -4.11 31.97 -10.47
CA ALA A 234 -3.51 32.99 -9.63
C ALA A 234 -2.06 33.24 -10.06
N GLU A 235 -1.71 34.52 -10.16
CA GLU A 235 -0.34 34.97 -10.42
C GLU A 235 0.46 35.05 -9.13
N VAL A 236 1.76 34.75 -9.23
CA VAL A 236 2.71 34.82 -8.12
C VAL A 236 3.45 36.17 -8.17
N ALA A 237 3.36 36.96 -7.11
CA ALA A 237 4.05 38.23 -6.97
C ALA A 237 5.55 38.05 -6.68
N GLU A 238 5.91 37.09 -5.82
CA GLU A 238 7.30 36.85 -5.40
C GLU A 238 7.50 35.50 -4.69
N LEU A 239 8.78 35.12 -4.55
CA LEU A 239 9.24 34.08 -3.63
C LEU A 239 9.42 34.71 -2.24
N ALA A 240 8.51 34.40 -1.30
CA ALA A 240 8.52 34.99 0.03
C ALA A 240 9.55 34.34 0.96
N ALA A 241 9.71 33.02 0.88
CA ALA A 241 10.71 32.26 1.61
C ALA A 241 10.98 30.94 0.91
N ALA A 242 12.17 30.38 1.04
CA ALA A 242 12.46 29.03 0.60
C ALA A 242 13.66 28.45 1.35
N ASP A 243 13.71 27.13 1.42
CA ASP A 243 14.85 26.41 1.94
C ASP A 243 15.05 25.10 1.15
N PRO A 244 16.25 24.85 0.57
CA PRO A 244 16.52 23.64 -0.19
C PRO A 244 16.69 22.38 0.69
N GLU A 245 17.05 22.50 1.97
CA GLU A 245 17.32 21.34 2.85
C GLU A 245 16.03 20.71 3.39
N LEU A 246 15.13 21.54 3.89
CA LEU A 246 13.76 21.21 4.24
C LEU A 246 12.86 21.09 3.00
N ASP A 247 13.36 21.54 1.86
CA ASP A 247 12.75 21.48 0.54
C ASP A 247 11.37 22.13 0.48
N TYR A 248 11.25 23.36 0.98
CA TYR A 248 10.00 24.13 0.92
C TYR A 248 10.21 25.46 0.19
N ALA A 249 9.14 25.98 -0.40
CA ALA A 249 9.04 27.33 -0.94
C ALA A 249 7.66 27.90 -0.60
N VAL A 250 7.66 29.15 -0.13
CA VAL A 250 6.47 29.96 0.09
C VAL A 250 6.42 31.01 -1.03
N LEU A 251 5.38 30.91 -1.85
CA LEU A 251 5.08 31.83 -2.94
C LEU A 251 4.01 32.82 -2.46
N ARG A 252 4.23 34.12 -2.69
CA ARG A 252 3.21 35.14 -2.43
C ARG A 252 2.40 35.35 -3.69
N LEU A 253 1.09 35.19 -3.60
CA LEU A 253 0.16 35.47 -4.69
C LEU A 253 -0.10 36.97 -4.80
N SER A 254 -0.34 37.46 -6.02
CA SER A 254 -0.62 38.88 -6.30
C SER A 254 -1.95 39.36 -5.69
N ALA A 255 -2.89 38.44 -5.48
CA ALA A 255 -4.18 38.68 -4.83
C ALA A 255 -4.63 37.42 -4.07
N PRO A 256 -5.42 37.56 -3.00
CA PRO A 256 -5.95 36.40 -2.28
C PRO A 256 -7.05 35.73 -3.11
N PRO A 257 -6.96 34.42 -3.40
CA PRO A 257 -8.06 33.67 -3.98
C PRO A 257 -9.24 33.57 -3.01
N ASP A 258 -10.47 33.51 -3.50
CA ASP A 258 -11.68 33.31 -2.69
C ASP A 258 -11.83 31.84 -2.26
N ARG A 259 -10.90 31.38 -1.43
CA ARG A 259 -10.71 29.98 -1.04
C ARG A 259 -10.26 29.88 0.41
N PRO A 260 -10.64 28.81 1.13
CA PRO A 260 -10.13 28.59 2.47
C PRO A 260 -8.62 28.34 2.46
N VAL A 261 -7.99 28.62 3.60
CA VAL A 261 -6.60 28.26 3.87
C VAL A 261 -6.57 26.90 4.54
N LEU A 262 -5.63 26.04 4.15
CA LEU A 262 -5.43 24.76 4.84
C LEU A 262 -4.84 24.98 6.23
N LYS A 263 -5.44 24.34 7.22
CA LYS A 263 -5.02 24.44 8.61
C LYS A 263 -3.90 23.46 8.90
N LEU A 264 -2.91 23.89 9.67
CA LEU A 264 -1.79 23.05 10.07
C LEU A 264 -2.13 22.25 11.33
N ALA A 265 -1.55 21.05 11.44
CA ALA A 265 -1.50 20.34 12.70
C ALA A 265 -0.61 21.13 13.69
N ARG A 266 -1.06 21.24 14.95
CA ARG A 266 -0.35 22.04 15.97
C ARG A 266 0.87 21.32 16.58
N ARG A 267 1.04 20.03 16.27
CA ARG A 267 2.09 19.18 16.81
C ARG A 267 2.70 18.37 15.66
N PRO A 268 3.97 17.97 15.75
CA PRO A 268 4.54 17.04 14.79
C PRO A 268 3.73 15.74 14.81
N LEU A 269 3.60 15.11 13.65
CA LEU A 269 3.03 13.78 13.58
C LEU A 269 4.09 12.78 14.05
N LEU A 270 3.86 12.14 15.18
CA LEU A 270 4.71 11.07 15.70
C LEU A 270 3.89 9.78 15.75
N VAL A 271 4.53 8.65 15.51
CA VAL A 271 3.89 7.32 15.47
C VAL A 271 4.65 6.42 16.44
N ALA A 272 3.94 5.81 17.38
CA ALA A 272 4.52 4.82 18.28
C ALA A 272 4.42 3.41 17.67
N ASP A 273 5.24 2.49 18.17
CA ASP A 273 5.20 1.08 17.74
C ASP A 273 3.79 0.50 17.93
N GLY A 274 3.20 0.01 16.83
CA GLY A 274 1.87 -0.58 16.80
C GLY A 274 0.73 0.38 16.46
N ASP A 275 0.97 1.70 16.46
CA ASP A 275 0.02 2.66 15.91
C ASP A 275 -0.16 2.41 14.41
N CYS A 276 -1.37 2.63 13.89
CA CYS A 276 -1.50 2.89 12.46
C CYS A 276 -2.34 4.13 12.23
N VAL A 277 -1.71 5.06 11.55
CA VAL A 277 -2.17 6.41 11.31
C VAL A 277 -2.30 6.57 9.80
N ALA A 278 -3.49 6.93 9.34
CA ALA A 278 -3.73 7.26 7.93
C ALA A 278 -3.45 8.75 7.69
N VAL A 279 -2.84 9.06 6.53
CA VAL A 279 -2.62 10.42 6.07
C VAL A 279 -3.07 10.62 4.63
N ASN A 280 -3.90 11.60 4.37
CA ASN A 280 -4.49 11.87 3.07
C ASN A 280 -3.59 12.80 2.23
N ILE A 281 -3.51 12.57 0.91
CA ILE A 281 -2.86 13.50 -0.02
C ILE A 281 -3.89 14.00 -1.03
N ILE A 282 -3.85 15.31 -1.29
CA ILE A 282 -4.50 15.93 -2.45
C ILE A 282 -3.40 16.46 -3.38
N GLN A 283 -3.38 16.01 -4.64
CA GLN A 283 -2.20 16.14 -5.52
C GLN A 283 -2.56 16.29 -7.00
N HIS A 284 -1.60 16.78 -7.80
CA HIS A 284 -1.65 16.81 -9.27
C HIS A 284 -0.65 15.83 -9.90
N PRO A 285 -0.91 14.51 -9.86
CA PRO A 285 0.02 13.51 -10.37
C PRO A 285 0.18 13.64 -11.89
N GLY A 286 1.41 13.69 -12.37
CA GLY A 286 1.75 13.99 -13.77
C GLY A 286 1.52 15.44 -14.18
N GLY A 287 1.21 16.36 -13.25
CA GLY A 287 0.73 17.70 -13.59
C GLY A 287 -0.69 17.69 -14.21
N ARG A 288 -1.44 16.60 -14.00
CA ARG A 288 -2.78 16.36 -14.53
C ARG A 288 -3.86 16.80 -13.55
N SER A 289 -5.12 16.49 -13.83
CA SER A 289 -6.24 16.84 -12.95
C SER A 289 -6.01 16.37 -11.51
N LYS A 290 -6.57 17.12 -10.56
CA LYS A 290 -6.43 16.87 -9.13
C LYS A 290 -6.91 15.47 -8.78
N ARG A 291 -6.17 14.80 -7.91
CA ARG A 291 -6.53 13.49 -7.37
C ARG A 291 -6.32 13.47 -5.87
N VAL A 292 -7.12 12.66 -5.19
CA VAL A 292 -7.00 12.41 -3.76
C VAL A 292 -6.62 10.96 -3.51
N ALA A 293 -5.66 10.73 -2.63
CA ALA A 293 -5.29 9.40 -2.14
C ALA A 293 -5.83 9.24 -0.71
N LEU A 294 -6.74 8.27 -0.53
CA LEU A 294 -7.45 7.98 0.71
C LEU A 294 -7.22 6.51 1.09
N ARG A 295 -7.08 6.24 2.40
CA ARG A 295 -7.07 4.91 3.07
C ARG A 295 -5.89 3.97 2.74
N ASN A 296 -5.33 3.99 1.53
CA ASN A 296 -4.09 3.27 1.19
C ASN A 296 -2.85 4.11 1.53
N ASN A 297 -2.88 4.77 2.67
CA ASN A 297 -2.02 5.90 2.96
C ASN A 297 -1.48 5.95 4.39
N LEU A 298 -1.03 4.78 4.87
CA LEU A 298 -0.57 4.60 6.25
C LEU A 298 0.83 5.16 6.46
N VAL A 299 1.04 5.81 7.60
CA VAL A 299 2.36 6.20 8.08
C VAL A 299 3.16 4.95 8.44
N TYR A 300 4.35 4.88 7.86
CA TYR A 300 5.33 3.82 8.09
C TYR A 300 6.27 4.19 9.25
N GLU A 301 6.79 5.42 9.24
CA GLU A 301 7.62 5.97 10.32
C GLU A 301 7.52 7.50 10.30
N ALA A 302 7.71 8.13 11.46
CA ALA A 302 7.79 9.58 11.54
C ALA A 302 8.79 10.00 12.62
N ASP A 303 9.57 11.04 12.31
CA ASP A 303 10.51 11.69 13.23
C ASP A 303 10.24 13.21 13.25
N GLU A 304 11.04 13.98 13.99
CA GLU A 304 10.86 15.44 14.11
C GLU A 304 10.94 16.19 12.78
N GLN A 305 11.58 15.62 11.76
CA GLN A 305 11.80 16.27 10.47
C GLN A 305 10.95 15.68 9.35
N ASP A 306 10.75 14.36 9.34
CA ASP A 306 10.12 13.63 8.25
C ASP A 306 8.92 12.81 8.70
N VAL A 307 7.91 12.76 7.84
CA VAL A 307 6.85 11.75 7.85
C VAL A 307 7.05 10.84 6.64
N ARG A 308 7.14 9.53 6.87
CA ARG A 308 7.29 8.53 5.82
C ARG A 308 6.11 7.58 5.80
N TYR A 309 5.50 7.40 4.64
CA TYR A 309 4.18 6.81 4.53
C TYR A 309 3.94 6.17 3.15
N PHE A 310 3.01 5.25 3.09
CA PHE A 310 2.58 4.65 1.83
C PHE A 310 1.56 5.55 1.15
N THR A 311 1.56 5.57 -0.19
CA THR A 311 0.52 6.16 -1.06
C THR A 311 1.04 6.12 -2.50
N ASP A 312 0.16 6.22 -3.48
CA ASP A 312 0.56 6.38 -4.87
C ASP A 312 0.88 7.84 -5.18
N THR A 313 2.06 8.09 -5.77
CA THR A 313 2.51 9.41 -6.25
C THR A 313 3.22 9.29 -7.60
N ARG A 314 3.23 10.39 -8.36
CA ARG A 314 3.97 10.54 -9.63
C ARG A 314 4.61 11.93 -9.72
N GLY A 315 5.54 12.16 -10.65
CA GLY A 315 6.06 13.52 -10.90
C GLY A 315 4.92 14.53 -11.06
N GLY A 316 4.99 15.69 -10.39
CA GLY A 316 3.87 16.63 -10.23
C GLY A 316 3.15 16.56 -8.87
N SER A 317 3.30 15.46 -8.14
CA SER A 317 2.76 15.31 -6.77
C SER A 317 3.60 16.07 -5.73
N SER A 318 4.86 16.38 -6.04
CA SER A 318 5.72 17.20 -5.19
C SER A 318 5.03 18.51 -4.79
N GLY A 319 5.07 18.82 -3.50
CA GLY A 319 4.51 20.01 -2.90
C GLY A 319 3.09 19.81 -2.37
N SER A 320 2.54 18.60 -2.52
CA SER A 320 1.21 18.28 -2.01
C SER A 320 1.15 18.30 -0.49
N PRO A 321 0.03 18.77 0.09
CA PRO A 321 -0.20 18.66 1.52
C PRO A 321 -0.44 17.19 1.91
N VAL A 322 0.21 16.76 2.98
CA VAL A 322 -0.07 15.50 3.69
C VAL A 322 -0.97 15.84 4.86
N LEU A 323 -2.18 15.30 4.88
CA LEU A 323 -3.26 15.71 5.79
C LEU A 323 -3.67 14.58 6.72
N THR A 324 -4.05 14.89 7.95
CA THR A 324 -4.76 13.95 8.84
C THR A 324 -6.24 13.81 8.45
N ASP A 325 -6.98 12.92 9.12
CA ASP A 325 -8.41 12.67 8.83
C ASP A 325 -9.34 13.84 9.18
N ASP A 326 -8.86 14.79 9.97
CA ASP A 326 -9.51 16.09 10.24
C ASP A 326 -9.08 17.19 9.24
N TRP A 327 -8.41 16.81 8.14
CA TRP A 327 -7.94 17.68 7.07
C TRP A 327 -6.95 18.77 7.52
N ARG A 328 -6.16 18.49 8.55
CA ARG A 328 -5.03 19.33 8.96
C ARG A 328 -3.73 18.87 8.31
N VAL A 329 -2.94 19.80 7.80
CA VAL A 329 -1.66 19.50 7.15
C VAL A 329 -0.62 19.19 8.22
N VAL A 330 -0.01 18.00 8.13
CA VAL A 330 1.07 17.53 8.99
C VAL A 330 2.44 17.63 8.31
N ALA A 331 2.49 17.44 6.99
CA ALA A 331 3.75 17.44 6.24
C ALA A 331 3.58 17.94 4.80
N LEU A 332 4.69 18.33 4.20
CA LEU A 332 4.81 18.69 2.79
C LEU A 332 5.42 17.52 2.01
N HIS A 333 4.66 16.87 1.13
CA HIS A 333 5.17 15.75 0.32
C HIS A 333 6.30 16.21 -0.59
N ARG A 334 7.48 15.58 -0.51
CA ARG A 334 8.67 15.95 -1.28
C ARG A 334 9.26 14.85 -2.17
N GLY A 335 8.87 13.59 -1.95
CA GLY A 335 9.32 12.49 -2.81
C GLY A 335 9.19 11.13 -2.15
N ALA A 336 10.12 10.24 -2.47
CA ALA A 336 10.14 8.87 -1.97
C ALA A 336 11.56 8.44 -1.56
N ARG A 337 11.63 7.48 -0.64
CA ARG A 337 12.87 6.87 -0.13
C ARG A 337 12.82 5.36 -0.32
N ARG A 338 13.98 4.78 -0.66
CA ARG A 338 14.13 3.32 -0.70
C ARG A 338 14.09 2.74 0.71
N VAL A 339 13.37 1.63 0.86
CA VAL A 339 13.30 0.83 2.08
C VAL A 339 13.52 -0.63 1.74
N GLU A 340 13.94 -1.41 2.73
CA GLU A 340 14.19 -2.84 2.58
C GLU A 340 13.24 -3.64 3.47
N ASN A 341 12.70 -4.73 2.95
CA ASN A 341 11.90 -5.70 3.70
C ASN A 341 10.66 -5.12 4.41
N VAL A 342 10.10 -4.02 3.90
CA VAL A 342 8.87 -3.44 4.43
C VAL A 342 7.66 -4.10 3.79
N LEU A 343 6.77 -4.67 4.62
CA LEU A 343 5.53 -5.29 4.16
C LEU A 343 4.39 -4.26 4.15
N PHE A 344 3.73 -4.10 3.01
CA PHE A 344 2.53 -3.28 2.86
C PHE A 344 1.49 -4.06 2.06
N GLN A 345 0.28 -4.19 2.61
CA GLN A 345 -0.83 -4.96 2.00
C GLN A 345 -0.43 -6.38 1.55
N GLY A 346 0.33 -7.09 2.40
CA GLY A 346 0.75 -8.46 2.14
C GLY A 346 1.84 -8.61 1.06
N ARG A 347 2.44 -7.51 0.59
CA ARG A 347 3.54 -7.52 -0.37
C ARG A 347 4.73 -6.72 0.17
N THR A 348 5.94 -7.12 -0.19
CA THR A 348 7.12 -6.31 0.09
C THR A 348 7.14 -5.09 -0.85
N THR A 349 7.41 -3.91 -0.30
CA THR A 349 7.67 -2.69 -1.07
C THR A 349 9.10 -2.24 -0.90
N ALA A 350 9.65 -1.66 -1.97
CA ALA A 350 11.00 -1.09 -1.99
C ALA A 350 10.99 0.42 -1.73
N PHE A 351 9.83 1.06 -1.61
CA PHE A 351 9.70 2.50 -1.48
C PHE A 351 8.60 2.93 -0.51
N VAL A 352 8.87 4.03 0.18
CA VAL A 352 7.89 4.83 0.94
C VAL A 352 7.96 6.28 0.47
N ASN A 353 6.85 7.00 0.56
CA ASN A 353 6.86 8.45 0.36
C ASN A 353 7.48 9.14 1.56
N VAL A 354 8.00 10.35 1.36
CA VAL A 354 8.57 11.21 2.39
C VAL A 354 7.98 12.60 2.26
N GLY A 355 7.58 13.18 3.38
CA GLY A 355 7.22 14.58 3.49
C GLY A 355 7.90 15.26 4.67
N THR A 356 8.24 16.54 4.52
CA THR A 356 8.83 17.34 5.59
C THR A 356 7.75 17.75 6.59
N GLN A 357 7.96 17.52 7.89
CA GLN A 357 7.08 17.94 8.97
C GLN A 357 6.84 19.46 8.92
N MET A 358 5.58 19.88 8.95
CA MET A 358 5.24 21.31 8.91
C MET A 358 5.74 22.06 10.14
N THR A 359 5.88 21.40 11.29
CA THR A 359 6.49 21.99 12.48
C THR A 359 7.96 22.36 12.27
N SER A 360 8.72 21.55 11.54
CA SER A 360 10.10 21.84 11.19
C SER A 360 10.19 23.01 10.20
N VAL A 361 9.29 23.07 9.21
CA VAL A 361 9.18 24.22 8.29
C VAL A 361 8.84 25.51 9.05
N LEU A 362 7.87 25.48 9.97
CA LEU A 362 7.48 26.65 10.76
C LEU A 362 8.62 27.16 11.66
N ARG A 363 9.33 26.25 12.35
CA ARG A 363 10.48 26.59 13.20
C ARG A 363 11.61 27.26 12.38
N HIS A 364 11.83 26.79 11.16
CA HIS A 364 12.77 27.41 10.23
C HIS A 364 12.29 28.79 9.77
N LEU A 365 11.02 28.93 9.41
CA LEU A 365 10.43 30.22 9.02
C LEU A 365 10.47 31.24 10.16
N GLU A 366 10.20 30.85 11.40
CA GLU A 366 10.26 31.73 12.57
C GLU A 366 11.63 32.41 12.71
N THR A 367 12.69 31.69 12.36
CA THR A 367 14.07 32.15 12.50
C THR A 367 14.61 32.87 11.25
N HIS A 368 14.18 32.46 10.05
CA HIS A 368 14.76 32.92 8.78
C HIS A 368 13.85 33.84 7.96
N ALA A 369 12.54 33.82 8.22
CA ALA A 369 11.53 34.67 7.58
C ALA A 369 10.39 35.02 8.56
N PRO A 370 10.69 35.73 9.66
CA PRO A 370 9.75 35.95 10.76
C PRO A 370 8.45 36.64 10.34
N ASP A 371 8.49 37.53 9.34
CA ASP A 371 7.30 38.20 8.82
C ASP A 371 6.36 37.20 8.11
N VAL A 372 6.92 36.30 7.28
CA VAL A 372 6.16 35.22 6.63
C VAL A 372 5.61 34.26 7.67
N HIS A 373 6.40 33.92 8.69
CA HIS A 373 5.94 33.09 9.81
C HIS A 373 4.78 33.74 10.58
N ALA A 374 4.84 35.05 10.83
CA ALA A 374 3.78 35.79 11.51
C ALA A 374 2.48 35.83 10.69
N GLU A 375 2.58 36.05 9.38
CA GLU A 375 1.43 35.99 8.47
C GLU A 375 0.78 34.60 8.46
N ILE A 376 1.58 33.53 8.36
CA ILE A 376 1.09 32.15 8.45
C ILE A 376 0.41 31.94 9.80
N THR A 377 1.07 32.29 10.90
CA THR A 377 0.54 32.11 12.26
C THR A 377 -0.81 32.83 12.44
N ALA A 378 -0.93 34.06 11.95
CA ALA A 378 -2.19 34.80 11.95
C ALA A 378 -3.28 34.09 11.14
N ALA A 379 -2.95 33.56 9.97
CA ALA A 379 -3.87 32.78 9.14
C ALA A 379 -4.27 31.43 9.77
N GLN A 380 -3.41 30.87 10.63
CA GLN A 380 -3.69 29.63 11.36
C GLN A 380 -4.59 29.84 12.57
N GLY A 381 -4.74 31.07 13.07
CA GLY A 381 -5.70 31.42 14.13
C GLY A 381 -7.11 30.96 13.78
N ASP A 382 -7.81 30.41 14.78
CA ASP A 382 -9.26 30.22 14.69
C ASP A 382 -9.85 31.62 14.84
N GLY A 383 -10.53 32.17 13.83
CA GLY A 383 -11.06 33.53 13.80
C GLY A 383 -12.17 33.82 14.83
N ARG A 384 -11.91 33.55 16.11
CA ARG A 384 -12.70 33.94 17.27
C ARG A 384 -11.91 34.99 18.05
N GLY A 385 -11.95 36.22 17.54
CA GLY A 385 -11.85 37.43 18.35
C GLY A 385 -13.25 37.86 18.76
#